data_AF-A0A8S1EDY9-F1
#
_entry.id   AF-A0A8S1EDY9-F1
#
_cell.length_a   1.000
_cell.length_b   1.000
_cell.length_c   1.000
_cell.angle_alpha   90.00
_cell.angle_beta   90.00
_cell.angle_gamma   90.00
#
_symmetry.space_group_name_H-M   'P 1'
#
loop_
_entity.id
_entity.type
_entity.pdbx_description
1 polymer ?
#
loop_
_entity_poly.entity_id
_entity_poly.type
_entity_poly.pdbx_seq_one_letter_code
_entity_poly.pdbx_strand_id
1 'polypeptide(L)' 'MLCQMITEPLEHEFSPSGAISAMFKKCNKMGLMEPICEQFVSENVKTIFARFKAGIPADTICQTMRFCEPV' A
#
# COMPACT_ATOMS: atom_id res chain seq x y z
N MET A 1 1.23 10.20 -0.39
CA MET A 1 2.49 9.94 0.35
C MET A 1 2.49 8.60 1.11
N LEU A 2 1.67 8.41 2.15
CA LEU A 2 1.64 7.14 2.91
C LEU A 2 1.28 5.93 2.03
N CYS A 3 0.20 6.06 1.25
CA CYS A 3 -0.25 5.00 0.34
C CYS A 3 0.84 4.60 -0.67
N GLN A 4 1.44 5.55 -1.38
CA GLN A 4 2.49 5.27 -2.38
C GLN A 4 3.69 4.53 -1.79
N MET A 5 4.18 4.97 -0.62
CA MET A 5 5.27 4.29 0.06
C MET A 5 4.92 2.84 0.41
N ILE A 6 3.69 2.61 0.87
CA ILE A 6 3.20 1.29 1.25
C ILE A 6 2.93 0.42 0.02
N THR A 7 2.51 0.98 -1.12
CA THR A 7 2.17 0.22 -2.32
C THR A 7 3.36 -0.09 -3.24
N GLU A 8 4.49 0.60 -3.10
CA GLU A 8 5.74 0.33 -3.85
C GLU A 8 6.14 -1.18 -3.89
N PRO A 9 6.02 -1.97 -2.79
CA PRO A 9 6.38 -3.39 -2.84
C PRO A 9 5.54 -4.22 -3.81
N LEU A 10 4.34 -3.77 -4.21
CA LEU A 10 3.51 -4.47 -5.19
C LEU A 10 4.20 -4.59 -6.55
N GLU A 11 5.06 -3.65 -6.90
CA GLU A 11 5.77 -3.62 -8.18
C GLU A 11 7.01 -4.51 -8.21
N HIS A 12 7.49 -4.92 -7.03
CA HIS A 12 8.75 -5.67 -6.88
C HIS A 12 8.55 -7.09 -6.32
N GLU A 13 7.42 -7.37 -5.67
CA GLU A 13 7.14 -8.66 -5.05
C GLU A 13 6.29 -9.56 -5.96
N PHE A 14 6.79 -10.75 -6.26
CA PHE A 14 6.11 -11.73 -7.11
C PHE A 14 4.94 -12.44 -6.42
N SER A 15 4.85 -12.37 -5.09
CA SER A 15 3.83 -13.06 -4.31
C SER A 15 2.97 -12.08 -3.51
N PRO A 16 1.64 -12.32 -3.40
CA PRO A 16 0.78 -11.48 -2.60
C PRO A 16 1.21 -11.41 -1.13
N SER A 17 1.55 -12.55 -0.54
CA SER A 17 2.03 -12.61 0.85
C SER A 17 3.34 -11.83 1.06
N GLY A 18 4.27 -11.88 0.09
CA GLY A 18 5.52 -11.12 0.12
C GLY A 18 5.28 -9.62 0.14
N ALA A 19 4.44 -9.10 -0.77
CA ALA A 19 4.10 -7.68 -0.81
C ALA A 19 3.37 -7.20 0.45
N ILE A 20 2.45 -8.00 1.02
CA ILE A 20 1.80 -7.67 2.30
C ILE A 20 2.83 -7.59 3.43
N SER A 21 3.73 -8.58 3.51
CA SER A 21 4.77 -8.59 4.53
C SER A 21 5.71 -7.38 4.40
N ALA A 22 6.05 -6.99 3.16
CA ALA A 22 6.83 -5.80 2.87
C ALA A 22 6.10 -4.49 3.24
N MET A 23 4.78 -4.42 3.05
CA MET A 23 3.94 -3.30 3.51
C MET A 23 4.04 -3.10 5.03
N PHE A 24 3.83 -4.16 5.81
CA PHE A 24 3.95 -4.08 7.27
C PHE A 24 5.37 -3.77 7.71
N LYS A 25 6.40 -4.32 7.03
CA LYS A 25 7.80 -3.99 7.31
C LYS A 25 8.12 -2.52 7.07
N LYS A 26 7.43 -1.84 6.14
CA LYS A 26 7.54 -0.39 5.97
C LYS A 26 6.84 0.36 7.10
N CYS A 27 5.69 -0.11 7.59
CA CYS A 27 5.01 0.48 8.74
C CYS A 27 5.90 0.52 10.00
N ASN A 28 6.63 -0.57 10.26
CA ASN A 28 7.58 -0.68 11.38
C ASN A 28 8.69 0.39 11.36
N LYS A 29 8.93 1.04 10.22
CA LYS A 29 9.95 2.09 10.06
C LYS A 29 9.39 3.50 10.25
N MET A 30 8.09 3.65 10.49
CA MET A 30 7.42 4.95 10.58
C MET A 30 7.33 5.52 12.00
N GLY A 31 7.90 4.82 13.00
CA GLY A 31 7.98 5.29 14.38
C GLY A 31 6.58 5.56 14.95
N LEU A 32 6.30 6.81 15.32
CA LEU A 32 5.00 7.21 15.89
C LEU A 32 3.80 6.99 14.95
N MET A 33 4.04 6.88 13.63
CA MET A 33 3.00 6.61 12.65
C MET A 33 2.80 5.12 12.35
N GLU A 34 3.60 4.23 12.94
CA GLU A 34 3.48 2.78 12.78
C GLU A 34 2.04 2.25 12.95
N PRO A 35 1.33 2.50 14.07
CA PRO A 35 -0.02 1.97 14.26
C PRO A 35 -1.03 2.49 13.22
N ILE A 36 -0.87 3.73 12.77
CA ILE A 36 -1.71 4.33 11.74
C ILE A 36 -1.44 3.64 10.38
N CYS A 37 -0.17 3.35 10.09
CA CYS A 37 0.24 2.62 8.90
C CYS A 37 -0.28 1.18 8.90
N GLU A 38 -0.14 0.46 10.02
CA GLU A 38 -0.62 -0.92 10.12
C GLU A 38 -2.14 -1.02 9.99
N GLN A 39 -2.86 -0.08 10.59
CA GLN A 39 -4.31 0.04 10.41
C GLN A 39 -4.66 0.29 8.95
N PHE A 40 -3.97 1.24 8.30
CA PHE A 40 -4.15 1.52 6.88
C PHE A 40 -3.93 0.28 6.02
N VAL A 41 -2.84 -0.46 6.22
CA VAL A 41 -2.56 -1.70 5.49
C VAL A 41 -3.68 -2.70 5.73
N SER A 42 -4.04 -2.94 6.98
CA SER A 42 -5.07 -3.93 7.35
C SER A 42 -6.44 -3.65 6.71
N GLU A 43 -6.85 -2.38 6.68
CA GLU A 43 -8.13 -1.96 6.10
C GLU A 43 -8.14 -1.99 4.57
N ASN A 44 -7.02 -1.66 3.93
CA ASN A 44 -6.99 -1.36 2.50
C ASN A 44 -6.31 -2.44 1.63
N VAL A 45 -5.51 -3.33 2.23
CA VAL A 45 -4.66 -4.30 1.49
C VAL A 45 -5.44 -5.17 0.51
N LYS A 46 -6.65 -5.62 0.87
CA LYS A 46 -7.49 -6.44 -0.02
C LYS A 46 -7.90 -5.67 -1.27
N THR A 47 -8.33 -4.42 -1.10
CA THR A 47 -8.77 -3.54 -2.19
C THR A 47 -7.60 -3.15 -3.08
N ILE A 48 -6.47 -2.82 -2.47
CA ILE A 48 -5.23 -2.48 -3.16
C ILE A 48 -4.78 -3.66 -4.04
N PHE A 49 -4.73 -4.88 -3.49
CA PHE A 49 -4.36 -6.07 -4.25
C PHE A 49 -5.33 -6.42 -5.37
N ALA A 50 -6.65 -6.30 -5.13
CA ALA A 50 -7.64 -6.55 -6.16
C ALA A 50 -7.48 -5.61 -7.36
N ARG A 51 -7.23 -4.32 -7.09
CA ARG A 51 -6.99 -3.31 -8.12
C ARG A 51 -5.66 -3.52 -8.84
N PHE A 52 -4.59 -3.82 -8.10
CA PHE A 52 -3.29 -4.11 -8.69
C PHE A 52 -3.34 -5.32 -9.62
N LYS A 53 -4.01 -6.41 -9.21
CA LYS A 53 -4.26 -7.58 -10.06
C LYS A 53 -5.09 -7.29 -11.30
N ALA A 54 -5.93 -6.24 -11.27
CA ALA A 54 -6.68 -5.76 -12.43
C ALA A 54 -5.82 -4.90 -13.39
N GLY A 55 -4.50 -4.79 -13.13
CA GLY A 55 -3.56 -4.02 -13.95
C GLY A 55 -3.53 -2.53 -13.63
N ILE A 56 -4.11 -2.12 -12.50
CA ILE A 56 -4.10 -0.71 -12.08
C ILE A 56 -2.76 -0.42 -11.37
N PRO A 57 -1.98 0.59 -11.83
CA PRO A 57 -0.72 0.97 -11.19
C PRO A 57 -0.93 1.46 -9.75
N ALA A 58 0.07 1.25 -8.91
CA ALA A 58 0.05 1.62 -7.49
C ALA A 58 -0.29 3.11 -7.26
N ASP A 59 0.29 4.02 -8.05
CA ASP A 59 0.01 5.46 -7.98
C ASP A 59 -1.47 5.79 -8.22
N THR A 60 -2.09 5.14 -9.22
CA THR A 60 -3.50 5.34 -9.56
C THR A 60 -4.42 4.77 -8.48
N ILE A 61 -4.03 3.67 -7.83
CA ILE A 61 -4.77 3.12 -6.67
C ILE A 61 -4.82 4.16 -5.55
N CYS A 62 -3.69 4.79 -5.24
CA CYS A 62 -3.61 5.79 -4.19
C CYS A 62 -4.40 7.08 -4.49
N GLN A 63 -4.45 7.51 -5.75
CA GLN A 63 -5.31 8.61 -6.20
C GLN A 63 -6.80 8.22 -6.10
N THR A 64 -7.16 7.02 -6.55
CA THR A 64 -8.56 6.54 -6.54
C THR A 64 -9.10 6.40 -5.11
N MET A 65 -8.25 6.04 -4.16
CA MET A 65 -8.62 5.92 -2.74
C MET A 65 -8.56 7.26 -2.00
N ARG A 66 -8.28 8.38 -2.70
CA ARG A 66 -8.15 9.74 -2.14
C ARG A 66 -7.08 9.86 -1.05
N PHE A 67 -6.07 8.99 -1.08
CA PHE A 67 -4.91 9.07 -0.18
C PHE A 67 -3.80 9.97 -0.73
N CYS A 68 -3.95 10.46 -1.95
CA CYS A 68 -3.10 11.46 -2.58
C CYS A 68 -4.01 12.52 -3.21
N GLU A 69 -3.58 13.78 -3.19
CA GLU A 69 -4.24 14.82 -3.96
C GLU A 69 -4.11 14.52 -5.47
N PRO A 70 -5.15 14.81 -6.27
CA PRO A 70 -5.01 14.77 -7.73
C PRO A 70 -3.94 15.78 -8.16
N VAL A 71 -2.97 15.31 -8.94
CA VAL A 71 -1.92 16.15 -9.55
C VAL A 71 -2.52 16.97 -10.67
#